data_AF-A0A3D5K5W3-F1
#
_entry.id   AF-A0A3D5K5W3-F1
#
_cell.length_a   1.000
_cell.length_b   1.000
_cell.length_c   1.000
_cell.angle_alpha   90.00
_cell.angle_beta   90.00
_cell.angle_gamma   90.00
#
_symmetry.space_group_name_H-M   'P 1'
#
loop_
_entity.id
_entity.type
_entity.pdbx_description
1 polymer ?
#
loop_
_entity_poly.entity_id
_entity_poly.type
_entity_poly.pdbx_seq_one_letter_code
_entity_poly.pdbx_strand_id
1 'polypeptide(L)' 'GQKCTAIRRALVPTAQLDTVADALATALADVHVGDPADESTQMGALVGTTQRE' A
#
# COMPACT_ATOMS: atom_id res chain seq x y z
N GLY A 1 2.18 2.22 5.19
CA GLY A 1 3.32 3.00 4.65
C GLY A 1 3.94 4.00 5.62
N GLN A 2 3.78 3.85 6.94
CA GLN A 2 4.40 4.74 7.94
C GLN A 2 5.86 4.35 8.18
N LYS A 3 6.69 4.52 7.15
CA LYS A 3 8.14 4.29 7.16
C LYS A 3 8.81 5.50 6.51
N CYS A 4 9.89 6.02 7.07
CA CYS A 4 10.58 7.19 6.53
C CYS A 4 11.10 6.97 5.09
N THR A 5 11.39 5.71 4.74
CA THR A 5 11.84 5.28 3.41
C THR A 5 10.74 4.62 2.57
N ALA A 6 9.46 4.77 2.94
CA ALA A 6 8.36 4.29 2.11
C ALA A 6 8.42 4.94 0.72
N ILE A 7 8.22 4.13 -0.32
CA ILE A 7 8.13 4.60 -1.69
C ILE A 7 6.90 5.50 -1.81
N ARG A 8 7.12 6.76 -2.14
CA ARG A 8 6.06 7.77 -2.36
C ARG A 8 5.87 8.11 -3.83
N ARG A 9 6.83 7.73 -4.68
CA ARG A 9 6.81 7.99 -6.11
C ARG A 9 7.48 6.83 -6.84
N ALA A 10 6.70 6.09 -7.62
CA ALA A 10 7.22 5.13 -8.59
C ALA A 10 7.52 5.86 -9.90
N LEU A 11 8.63 5.52 -10.54
CA LEU A 11 8.99 6.00 -11.88
C LEU A 11 8.82 4.84 -12.85
N VAL A 12 7.98 5.02 -13.86
CA VAL A 12 7.58 3.97 -14.80
C VAL A 12 7.77 4.48 -16.22
N PRO A 13 8.35 3.69 -17.14
CA PRO A 13 8.41 4.04 -18.55
C PRO A 13 7.00 4.26 -19.11
N THR A 14 6.81 5.30 -19.93
CA THR A 14 5.50 5.70 -20.43
C THR A 14 4.73 4.54 -21.09
N ALA A 15 5.42 3.68 -21.82
CA ALA A 15 4.83 2.52 -22.51
C ALA A 15 4.26 1.44 -21.57
N GLN A 16 4.57 1.48 -20.27
CA GLN A 16 4.13 0.49 -19.29
C GLN A 16 3.21 1.07 -18.22
N LEU A 17 2.83 2.36 -18.32
CA LEU A 17 2.07 3.04 -17.28
C LEU A 17 0.78 2.32 -16.92
N ASP A 18 -0.03 1.99 -17.93
CA ASP A 18 -1.33 1.35 -17.71
C ASP A 18 -1.17 -0.06 -17.12
N THR A 19 -0.28 -0.88 -17.70
CA THR A 19 0.00 -2.23 -17.20
C THR A 19 0.46 -2.23 -15.74
N VAL A 20 1.37 -1.31 -15.38
CA VAL A 20 1.87 -1.23 -14.00
C VAL A 20 0.81 -0.68 -13.05
N ALA A 21 0.01 0.30 -13.49
CA ALA A 21 -1.08 0.84 -12.68
C ALA A 21 -2.13 -0.23 -12.36
N ASP A 22 -2.56 -1.00 -13.36
CA ASP A 22 -3.55 -2.08 -13.20
C ASP A 22 -3.01 -3.21 -12.31
N ALA A 23 -1.76 -3.62 -12.52
CA ALA A 23 -1.11 -4.64 -11.71
C ALA A 23 -0.97 -4.18 -10.25
N LEU A 24 -0.59 -2.93 -10.03
CA LEU A 24 -0.45 -2.37 -8.68
C LEU A 24 -1.81 -2.24 -7.99
N ALA A 25 -2.84 -1.77 -8.70
CA ALA A 25 -4.19 -1.67 -8.15
C ALA A 25 -4.74 -3.04 -7.73
N THR A 26 -4.56 -4.05 -8.59
CA THR A 26 -4.95 -5.44 -8.29
C THR A 26 -4.21 -5.96 -7.06
N ALA A 27 -2.89 -5.83 -7.03
CA ALA A 27 -2.09 -6.30 -5.91
C ALA A 27 -2.45 -5.59 -4.59
N LEU A 28 -2.79 -4.30 -4.63
CA LEU A 28 -3.20 -3.54 -3.44
C LEU A 28 -4.62 -3.89 -2.98
N ALA A 29 -5.51 -4.25 -3.90
CA ALA A 29 -6.87 -4.68 -3.57
C ALA A 29 -6.88 -6.00 -2.78
N ASP A 30 -5.91 -6.87 -3.04
CA ASP A 30 -5.76 -8.16 -2.36
C ASP A 30 -5.11 -8.06 -0.97
N VAL A 31 -4.65 -6.87 -0.55
CA VAL A 31 -3.98 -6.70 0.74
C VAL A 31 -4.97 -6.81 1.90
N HIS A 32 -4.75 -7.78 2.79
CA HIS A 32 -5.57 -7.94 3.98
C HIS A 32 -5.23 -6.91 5.06
N VAL A 33 -6.17 -5.99 5.31
CA VAL A 33 -6.08 -4.97 6.38
C VAL A 33 -6.81 -5.47 7.63
N GLY A 34 -6.13 -5.49 8.78
CA GLY A 34 -6.69 -6.14 9.98
C GLY A 34 -5.96 -5.82 11.29
N ASP A 35 -6.28 -6.61 12.31
CA ASP A 35 -5.60 -6.56 13.61
C ASP A 35 -4.15 -7.05 13.45
N PRO A 36 -3.12 -6.27 13.83
CA PRO A 36 -1.73 -6.69 13.78
C PRO A 36 -1.39 -7.97 14.57
N ALA A 37 -2.26 -8.42 15.49
CA ALA A 37 -2.10 -9.67 16.21
C ALA A 37 -2.57 -10.92 15.43
N ASP A 38 -3.33 -10.75 14.35
CA ASP A 38 -3.74 -11.83 13.45
C ASP A 38 -2.63 -12.12 12.43
N GLU A 39 -2.24 -13.39 12.30
CA GLU A 39 -1.19 -13.83 11.37
C GLU A 39 -1.54 -13.60 9.89
N SER A 40 -2.84 -13.51 9.56
CA SER A 40 -3.31 -13.23 8.20
C SER A 40 -3.24 -11.75 7.81
N THR A 41 -3.03 -10.84 8.78
CA THR A 41 -2.96 -9.40 8.54
C THR A 41 -1.68 -9.03 7.80
N GLN A 42 -1.83 -8.36 6.66
CA GLN A 42 -0.71 -7.84 5.87
C GLN A 42 -0.48 -6.34 6.11
N MET A 43 -1.53 -5.59 6.45
CA MET A 43 -1.44 -4.17 6.77
C MET A 43 -2.25 -3.82 8.03
N GLY A 44 -1.58 -3.31 9.05
CA GLY A 44 -2.23 -2.82 10.27
C GLY A 44 -2.81 -1.40 10.13
N ALA A 45 -3.48 -0.95 11.19
CA ALA A 45 -3.95 0.42 11.30
C ALA A 45 -2.81 1.46 11.28
N LEU A 46 -3.15 2.72 11.00
CA LEU A 46 -2.25 3.84 11.24
C LEU A 46 -2.01 4.00 12.75
N VAL A 47 -0.87 4.61 13.12
CA VAL A 47 -0.48 4.82 14.53
C VAL A 47 -1.50 5.63 15.36
N GLY A 48 -2.32 6.47 14.73
CA GLY A 48 -3.31 7.32 15.42
C GLY A 48 -4.30 7.98 14.47
N THR A 49 -5.32 8.64 15.04
CA THR A 49 -6.37 9.33 14.28
C THR A 49 -5.88 10.58 13.57
N THR A 50 -4.94 11.31 14.18
CA THR A 50 -4.33 12.52 13.58
C THR A 50 -3.60 12.23 12.27
N GLN A 51 -3.14 11.00 12.04
CA GLN A 51 -2.49 10.60 10.79
C GLN A 51 -3.50 10.20 9.70
N ARG A 52 -4.78 10.05 10.05
CA ARG A 52 -5.88 9.73 9.12
C ARG A 52 -6.59 10.99 8.62
N GLU A 53 -6.76 11.97 9.51
CA GLU A 53 -7.27 13.32 9.20
C GLU A 53 -6.30 14.09 8.29
#